data_AF-A0A0E3VV07-F1
#
_entry.id   AF-A0A0E3VV07-F1
#
_cell.length_a   1.000
_cell.length_b   1.000
_cell.length_c   1.000
_cell.angle_alpha   90.00
_cell.angle_beta   90.00
_cell.angle_gamma   90.00
#
_symmetry.space_group_name_H-M   'P 1'
#
loop_
_entity.id
_entity.type
_entity.pdbx_description
1 polymer ?
#
loop_
_entity_poly.entity_id
_entity_poly.type
_entity_poly.pdbx_seq_one_letter_code
_entity_poly.pdbx_strand_id
1 'polypeptide(L)'
;MRITAKCLATTSLVLVTTAFALPSWAADVDATSAIDTVTVYPDGATVTRIITVDLPSGDSTLVAKDFPLGLDTSSIRVEGEGGAKLTIGTIDARTPRAAPVNLPELDKRIEALNDQRADLQGAIDSANARRKFAEHFAEASPAGIGDKGEARPIAEWRTAFAAVGEEIASADTAVRDATRKMREIDRQIAQLEVERKAKPPSKLEVRMDIAAPAAAKATLRVTYNVRNARWLPLYDARLDTGAPTTRSRSSALC
;
A
#
# COMPACT_ATOMS: atom_id res chain seq x y z
N MET A 1 -21.74 56.22 -73.70
CA MET A 1 -21.58 54.94 -74.42
C MET A 1 -20.65 54.07 -73.60
N ARG A 2 -21.11 52.87 -73.22
CA ARG A 2 -20.44 51.75 -72.54
C ARG A 2 -20.18 51.84 -71.02
N ILE A 3 -20.91 50.93 -70.37
CA ILE A 3 -20.92 50.50 -68.98
C ILE A 3 -19.73 49.55 -68.75
N THR A 4 -19.05 49.65 -67.60
CA THR A 4 -18.25 48.54 -67.06
C THR A 4 -18.53 48.39 -65.57
N ALA A 5 -19.30 47.35 -65.24
CA ALA A 5 -19.56 46.89 -63.90
C ALA A 5 -18.33 46.16 -63.33
N LYS A 6 -17.96 46.45 -62.07
CA LYS A 6 -17.00 45.65 -61.30
C LYS A 6 -17.77 44.86 -60.24
N CYS A 7 -17.88 43.55 -60.45
CA CYS A 7 -18.39 42.59 -59.47
C CYS A 7 -17.36 42.44 -58.34
N LEU A 8 -17.71 42.83 -57.12
CA LEU A 8 -17.02 42.35 -55.92
C LEU A 8 -17.71 41.06 -55.45
N ALA A 9 -17.02 39.94 -55.58
CA ALA A 9 -17.40 38.68 -54.95
C ALA A 9 -16.94 38.71 -53.49
N THR A 10 -17.87 38.91 -52.56
CA THR A 10 -17.63 38.73 -51.12
C THR A 10 -17.89 37.27 -50.74
N THR A 11 -16.83 36.47 -50.63
CA THR A 11 -16.90 35.12 -50.05
C THR A 11 -16.89 35.23 -48.53
N SER A 12 -18.06 35.02 -47.92
CA SER A 12 -18.24 34.99 -46.47
C SER A 12 -17.84 33.60 -45.94
N LEU A 13 -16.73 33.51 -45.20
CA LEU A 13 -16.26 32.29 -44.54
C LEU A 13 -16.86 32.23 -43.13
N VAL A 14 -17.90 31.41 -42.95
CA VAL A 14 -18.49 31.14 -41.63
C VAL A 14 -17.61 30.11 -40.91
N LEU A 15 -16.85 30.57 -39.91
CA LEU A 15 -16.06 29.71 -39.04
C LEU A 15 -16.97 29.15 -37.94
N VAL A 16 -17.46 27.93 -38.13
CA VAL A 16 -18.20 27.19 -37.09
C VAL A 16 -17.18 26.67 -36.08
N THR A 17 -17.00 27.38 -34.96
CA THR A 17 -16.22 26.90 -33.82
C THR A 17 -17.03 25.85 -33.07
N THR A 18 -16.85 24.59 -33.41
CA THR A 18 -17.34 23.47 -32.59
C THR A 18 -16.56 23.43 -31.27
N ALA A 19 -17.21 23.87 -30.20
CA ALA A 19 -16.68 23.73 -28.84
C ALA A 19 -16.61 22.24 -28.49
N PHE A 20 -15.41 21.66 -28.55
CA PHE A 20 -15.13 20.36 -27.95
C PHE A 20 -15.17 20.53 -26.43
N ALA A 21 -16.30 20.17 -25.82
CA ALA A 21 -16.38 19.97 -24.39
C ALA A 21 -15.58 18.72 -24.04
N LEU A 22 -14.34 18.91 -23.56
CA LEU A 22 -13.60 17.81 -22.94
C LEU A 22 -14.35 17.40 -21.67
N PRO A 23 -14.60 16.10 -21.43
CA PRO A 23 -15.11 15.64 -20.16
C PRO A 23 -14.07 15.98 -19.08
N SER A 24 -14.38 16.96 -18.24
CA SER A 24 -13.61 17.24 -17.04
C SER A 24 -13.91 16.15 -16.02
N TRP A 25 -13.10 15.11 -15.99
CA TRP A 25 -13.04 14.27 -14.79
C TRP A 25 -12.45 15.14 -13.69
N ALA A 26 -13.25 15.43 -12.66
CA ALA A 26 -12.78 16.07 -11.46
C ALA A 26 -11.59 15.24 -10.94
N ALA A 27 -10.43 15.89 -10.76
CA ALA A 27 -9.27 15.22 -10.23
C ALA A 27 -9.53 14.85 -8.77
N ASP A 28 -9.29 13.59 -8.42
CA ASP A 28 -9.23 13.16 -7.02
C ASP A 28 -7.97 13.77 -6.40
N VAL A 29 -8.16 14.64 -5.42
CA VAL A 29 -7.07 15.27 -4.67
C VAL A 29 -7.05 14.66 -3.28
N ASP A 30 -6.05 13.82 -3.02
CA ASP A 30 -5.82 13.25 -1.70
C ASP A 30 -5.45 14.38 -0.71
N ALA A 31 -6.18 14.44 0.40
CA ALA A 31 -6.04 15.50 1.40
C ALA A 31 -5.76 14.92 2.79
N THR A 32 -4.75 15.49 3.45
CA THR A 32 -4.41 15.15 4.84
C THR A 32 -5.16 16.08 5.78
N SER A 33 -5.75 15.51 6.84
CA SER A 33 -6.53 16.24 7.85
C SER A 33 -5.97 16.03 9.25
N ALA A 34 -5.82 17.11 10.02
CA ALA A 34 -5.43 17.09 11.43
C ALA A 34 -6.64 17.37 12.34
N ILE A 35 -6.68 16.78 13.54
CA ILE A 35 -7.67 17.13 14.56
C ILE A 35 -7.27 18.47 15.17
N ASP A 36 -8.20 19.43 15.17
CA ASP A 36 -8.01 20.75 15.77
C ASP A 36 -8.64 20.80 17.16
N THR A 37 -9.95 20.52 17.23
CA THR A 37 -10.72 20.62 18.47
C THR A 37 -11.61 19.39 18.66
N VAL A 38 -11.73 18.92 19.91
CA VAL A 38 -12.69 17.89 20.32
C VAL A 38 -13.48 18.40 21.51
N THR A 39 -14.80 18.43 21.40
CA THR A 39 -15.72 18.75 22.50
C THR A 39 -16.51 17.49 22.85
N VAL A 40 -16.30 16.96 24.05
CA VAL A 40 -16.95 15.73 24.53
C VAL A 40 -18.22 16.07 25.31
N TYR A 41 -19.30 15.37 24.99
CA TYR A 41 -20.61 15.42 25.63
C TYR A 41 -20.91 14.05 26.28
N PRO A 42 -21.96 13.94 27.13
CA PRO A 42 -22.31 12.66 27.76
C PRO A 42 -22.64 11.51 26.78
N ASP A 43 -23.12 11.83 25.58
CA ASP A 43 -23.60 10.88 24.55
C ASP A 43 -22.68 10.74 23.34
N GLY A 44 -21.63 11.57 23.24
CA GLY A 44 -20.72 11.57 22.11
C GLY A 44 -19.70 12.70 22.15
N ALA A 45 -19.09 13.00 21.01
CA ALA A 45 -18.19 14.13 20.86
C ALA A 45 -18.40 14.81 19.53
N THR A 46 -18.25 16.13 19.51
CA THR A 46 -18.06 16.90 18.29
C THR A 46 -16.57 17.05 18.03
N VAL A 47 -16.13 16.70 16.82
CA VAL A 47 -14.74 16.78 16.40
C VAL A 47 -14.64 17.73 15.22
N THR A 48 -13.70 18.65 15.29
CA THR A 48 -13.35 19.56 14.20
C THR A 48 -11.96 19.19 13.69
N ARG A 49 -11.86 18.90 12.40
CA ARG A 49 -10.59 18.66 11.69
C ARG A 49 -10.29 19.81 10.74
N ILE A 50 -9.01 20.11 10.57
CA ILE A 50 -8.51 21.08 9.60
C ILE A 50 -7.82 20.34 8.46
N ILE A 51 -8.14 20.72 7.23
CA ILE A 51 -7.50 20.27 5.99
C ILE A 51 -6.91 21.49 5.30
N THR A 52 -5.64 21.45 4.96
CA THR A 52 -4.99 22.48 4.14
C THR A 52 -4.59 21.85 2.82
N VAL A 53 -5.01 22.43 1.70
CA VAL A 53 -4.81 21.86 0.37
C VAL A 53 -4.59 22.96 -0.68
N ASP A 54 -3.75 22.65 -1.65
CA ASP A 54 -3.58 23.45 -2.87
C ASP A 54 -4.63 22.99 -3.90
N LEU A 55 -5.67 23.80 -4.12
CA LEU A 55 -6.73 23.49 -5.07
C LEU A 55 -6.36 24.01 -6.47
N PRO A 56 -6.51 23.19 -7.53
CA PRO A 56 -6.45 23.68 -8.90
C PRO A 56 -7.70 24.50 -9.23
N SER A 57 -7.66 25.26 -10.33
CA SER A 57 -8.86 25.90 -10.87
C SER A 57 -9.80 24.84 -11.48
N GLY A 58 -11.10 25.00 -11.27
CA GLY A 58 -12.15 24.11 -11.74
C GLY A 58 -12.72 23.25 -10.61
N ASP A 59 -13.32 22.13 -11.00
CA ASP A 59 -13.92 21.17 -10.09
C ASP A 59 -12.88 20.14 -9.63
N SER A 60 -12.88 19.83 -8.34
CA SER A 60 -12.01 18.83 -7.72
C SER A 60 -12.79 18.04 -6.68
N THR A 61 -12.48 16.75 -6.55
CA THR A 61 -13.03 15.95 -5.44
C THR A 61 -11.91 15.73 -4.43
N LEU A 62 -12.02 16.36 -3.26
CA LEU A 62 -11.09 16.13 -2.17
C LEU A 62 -11.42 14.83 -1.45
N VAL A 63 -10.40 14.04 -1.15
CA VAL A 63 -10.53 12.78 -0.42
C VAL A 63 -9.75 12.86 0.89
N ALA A 64 -10.46 13.04 1.99
CA ALA A 64 -9.87 13.10 3.33
C ALA A 64 -10.04 11.75 4.05
N LYS A 65 -8.93 11.16 4.50
CA LYS A 65 -8.89 9.80 5.05
C LYS A 65 -8.91 9.80 6.59
N ASP A 66 -8.95 8.60 7.18
CA ASP A 66 -8.80 8.34 8.62
C ASP A 66 -9.92 8.87 9.54
N PHE A 67 -11.15 8.96 9.03
CA PHE A 67 -12.30 9.28 9.89
C PHE A 67 -12.76 8.05 10.69
N PRO A 68 -13.24 8.22 11.94
CA PRO A 68 -13.69 7.10 12.76
C PRO A 68 -14.97 6.47 12.18
N LEU A 69 -15.12 5.14 12.31
CA LEU A 69 -16.36 4.44 11.90
C LEU A 69 -17.61 4.89 12.67
N GLY A 70 -17.43 5.38 13.90
CA GLY A 70 -18.51 5.92 14.73
C GLY A 70 -18.94 7.34 14.37
N LEU A 71 -18.36 7.92 13.30
CA LEU A 71 -18.78 9.19 12.74
C LEU A 71 -20.23 9.09 12.27
N ASP A 72 -21.05 10.07 12.66
CA ASP A 72 -22.39 10.22 12.11
C ASP A 72 -22.33 10.97 10.78
N THR A 73 -22.56 10.27 9.67
CA THR A 73 -22.41 10.81 8.32
C THR A 73 -23.37 11.97 8.04
N SER A 74 -24.52 12.01 8.72
CA SER A 74 -25.50 13.09 8.60
C SER A 74 -25.09 14.37 9.32
N SER A 75 -24.10 14.29 10.22
CA SER A 75 -23.64 15.43 11.03
C SER A 75 -22.51 16.24 10.39
N ILE A 76 -21.96 15.78 9.26
CA ILE A 76 -20.79 16.39 8.64
C ILE A 76 -21.14 17.81 8.16
N ARG A 77 -20.33 18.77 8.59
CA ARG A 77 -20.36 20.16 8.12
C ARG A 77 -18.96 20.56 7.67
N VAL A 78 -18.88 21.21 6.53
CA VAL A 78 -17.61 21.67 5.95
C VAL A 78 -17.69 23.17 5.72
N GLU A 79 -16.73 23.89 6.28
CA GLU A 79 -16.52 25.31 6.05
C GLU A 79 -15.19 25.49 5.35
N GLY A 80 -15.12 26.38 4.36
CA GLY A 80 -13.91 26.61 3.59
C GLY A 80 -13.50 28.08 3.59
N GLU A 81 -12.23 28.32 3.87
CA GLU A 81 -11.57 29.62 3.77
C GLU A 81 -10.42 29.50 2.76
N GLY A 82 -10.22 30.50 1.90
CA GLY A 82 -9.16 30.45 0.90
C GLY A 82 -8.93 31.79 0.21
N GLY A 83 -7.87 31.85 -0.60
CA GLY A 83 -7.50 33.05 -1.37
C GLY A 83 -8.49 33.42 -2.50
N ALA A 84 -9.47 32.56 -2.78
CA ALA A 84 -10.53 32.76 -3.76
C ALA A 84 -11.87 32.23 -3.23
N LYS A 85 -12.97 32.60 -3.88
CA LYS A 85 -14.31 32.08 -3.56
C LYS A 85 -14.35 30.57 -3.84
N LEU A 86 -14.69 29.77 -2.84
CA LEU A 86 -14.85 28.32 -2.95
C LEU A 86 -16.35 27.98 -2.96
N THR A 87 -16.73 27.00 -3.77
CA THR A 87 -18.06 26.38 -3.70
C THR A 87 -17.91 24.94 -3.25
N ILE A 88 -18.56 24.58 -2.14
CA ILE A 88 -18.57 23.22 -1.63
C ILE A 88 -19.88 22.57 -2.12
N GLY A 89 -19.73 21.45 -2.82
CA GLY A 89 -20.82 20.65 -3.36
C GLY A 89 -21.17 19.47 -2.46
N THR A 90 -21.21 18.29 -3.05
CA THR A 90 -21.57 17.05 -2.34
C THR A 90 -20.52 16.70 -1.30
N ILE A 91 -20.99 16.24 -0.14
CA ILE A 91 -20.16 15.65 0.90
C ILE A 91 -20.68 14.25 1.14
N ASP A 92 -19.80 13.26 0.99
CA ASP A 92 -20.11 11.85 1.24
C ASP A 92 -19.07 11.24 2.17
N ALA A 93 -19.52 10.35 3.04
CA ALA A 93 -18.65 9.60 3.94
C ALA A 93 -18.90 8.12 3.74
N ARG A 94 -17.86 7.43 3.30
CA ARG A 94 -17.95 6.02 2.92
C ARG A 94 -16.73 5.26 3.41
N THR A 95 -16.84 3.94 3.45
CA THR A 95 -15.66 3.12 3.62
C THR A 95 -14.75 3.32 2.41
N PRO A 96 -13.42 3.50 2.61
CA PRO A 96 -12.48 3.47 1.51
C PRO A 96 -12.74 2.24 0.67
N ARG A 97 -12.85 2.43 -0.64
CA ARG A 97 -12.98 1.31 -1.56
C ARG A 97 -11.65 0.56 -1.53
N ALA A 98 -11.54 -0.43 -0.64
CA ALA A 98 -10.54 -1.48 -0.83
C ALA A 98 -10.80 -2.03 -2.23
N ALA A 99 -9.76 -2.13 -3.06
CA ALA A 99 -9.87 -2.96 -4.25
C ALA A 99 -10.47 -4.29 -3.79
N PRO A 100 -11.54 -4.80 -4.44
CA PRO A 100 -12.13 -6.06 -4.02
C PRO A 100 -11.01 -7.09 -4.04
N VAL A 101 -10.56 -7.51 -2.86
CA VAL A 101 -9.56 -8.57 -2.74
C VAL A 101 -10.27 -9.80 -3.26
N ASN A 102 -9.89 -10.23 -4.46
CA ASN A 102 -10.44 -11.42 -5.07
C ASN A 102 -9.84 -12.63 -4.33
N LEU A 103 -10.37 -12.91 -3.13
CA LEU A 103 -9.87 -13.97 -2.24
C LEU A 103 -9.68 -15.30 -2.98
N PRO A 104 -10.60 -15.77 -3.85
CA PRO A 104 -10.38 -16.97 -4.64
C PRO A 104 -9.17 -16.93 -5.58
N GLU A 105 -8.88 -15.78 -6.20
CA GLU A 105 -7.71 -15.64 -7.09
C GLU A 105 -6.41 -15.55 -6.30
N LEU A 106 -6.46 -14.86 -5.15
CA LEU A 106 -5.33 -14.71 -4.23
C LEU A 106 -4.98 -16.07 -3.59
N ASP A 107 -5.97 -16.84 -3.17
CA ASP A 107 -5.83 -18.22 -2.68
C ASP A 107 -5.19 -19.12 -3.75
N LYS A 108 -5.68 -19.08 -4.99
CA LYS A 108 -5.08 -19.82 -6.12
C LYS A 108 -3.63 -19.43 -6.37
N ARG A 109 -3.29 -18.15 -6.20
CA ARG A 109 -1.91 -17.67 -6.40
C ARG A 109 -0.99 -18.17 -5.29
N ILE A 110 -1.46 -18.16 -4.04
CA ILE A 110 -0.73 -18.71 -2.90
C ILE A 110 -0.53 -20.22 -3.07
N GLU A 111 -1.55 -20.96 -3.48
CA GLU A 111 -1.47 -22.39 -3.76
C GLU A 111 -0.42 -22.69 -4.85
N ALA A 112 -0.47 -22.00 -5.98
CA ALA A 112 0.51 -22.16 -7.06
C ALA A 112 1.96 -21.85 -6.61
N LEU A 113 2.16 -20.85 -5.74
CA LEU A 113 3.47 -20.56 -5.18
C LEU A 113 3.95 -21.64 -4.19
N ASN A 114 3.04 -22.22 -3.41
CA ASN A 114 3.36 -23.35 -2.53
C ASN A 114 3.74 -24.60 -3.32
N ASP A 115 3.08 -24.87 -4.45
CA ASP A 115 3.46 -25.97 -5.35
C ASP A 115 4.87 -25.76 -5.91
N GLN A 116 5.18 -24.56 -6.40
CA GLN A 116 6.53 -24.22 -6.86
C GLN A 116 7.58 -24.34 -5.74
N ARG A 117 7.21 -23.99 -4.50
CA ARG A 117 8.07 -24.17 -3.33
C ARG A 117 8.35 -25.65 -3.07
N ALA A 118 7.33 -26.50 -3.17
CA ALA A 118 7.46 -27.95 -3.00
C ALA A 118 8.35 -28.57 -4.09
N ASP A 119 8.22 -28.14 -5.35
CA ASP A 119 9.08 -28.57 -6.45
C ASP A 119 10.56 -28.22 -6.19
N LEU A 120 10.82 -26.99 -5.73
CA LEU A 120 12.17 -26.56 -5.36
C LEU A 120 12.73 -27.36 -4.17
N GLN A 121 11.89 -27.69 -3.19
CA GLN A 121 12.28 -28.56 -2.08
C GLN A 121 12.65 -29.96 -2.58
N GLY A 122 11.87 -30.55 -3.48
CA GLY A 122 12.19 -31.84 -4.11
C GLY A 122 13.49 -31.81 -4.90
N ALA A 123 13.79 -30.69 -5.57
CA ALA A 123 15.07 -30.48 -6.26
C ALA A 123 16.25 -30.40 -5.29
N ILE A 124 16.07 -29.71 -4.14
CA ILE A 124 17.08 -29.66 -3.06
C ILE A 124 17.32 -31.06 -2.50
N ASP A 125 16.27 -31.82 -2.20
CA ASP A 125 16.37 -33.16 -1.63
C ASP A 125 17.09 -34.12 -2.59
N SER A 126 16.77 -34.04 -3.89
CA SER A 126 17.46 -34.82 -4.93
C SER A 126 18.93 -34.44 -5.07
N ALA A 127 19.27 -33.15 -5.06
CA ALA A 127 20.66 -32.69 -5.11
C ALA A 127 21.45 -33.12 -3.86
N ASN A 128 20.84 -33.05 -2.68
CA ASN A 128 21.44 -33.54 -1.44
C ASN A 128 21.67 -35.06 -1.47
N ALA A 129 20.75 -35.83 -2.04
CA ALA A 129 20.92 -37.28 -2.20
C ALA A 129 22.10 -37.60 -3.14
N ARG A 130 22.21 -36.89 -4.27
CA ARG A 130 23.34 -37.00 -5.22
C ARG A 130 24.68 -36.68 -4.55
N ARG A 131 24.73 -35.58 -3.79
CA ARG A 131 25.90 -35.17 -3.01
C ARG A 131 26.32 -36.26 -2.02
N LYS A 132 25.39 -36.77 -1.21
CA LYS A 132 25.65 -37.85 -0.25
C LYS A 132 26.15 -39.13 -0.93
N PHE A 133 25.57 -39.49 -2.07
CA PHE A 133 26.02 -40.64 -2.85
C PHE A 133 27.47 -40.45 -3.33
N ALA A 134 27.81 -39.27 -3.83
CA ALA A 134 29.18 -38.94 -4.26
C ALA A 134 30.18 -38.95 -3.10
N GLU A 135 29.79 -38.42 -1.93
CA GLU A 135 30.57 -38.46 -0.69
C GLU A 135 30.83 -39.92 -0.26
N HIS A 136 29.79 -40.74 -0.16
CA HIS A 136 29.93 -42.16 0.19
C HIS A 136 30.75 -42.94 -0.84
N PHE A 137 30.63 -42.63 -2.13
CA PHE A 137 31.47 -43.26 -3.15
C PHE A 137 32.95 -42.92 -2.94
N ALA A 138 33.30 -41.68 -2.58
CA ALA A 138 34.67 -41.31 -2.25
C ALA A 138 35.19 -42.00 -0.98
N GLU A 139 34.33 -42.16 0.04
CA GLU A 139 34.68 -42.85 1.29
C GLU A 139 34.86 -44.36 1.11
N ALA A 140 34.00 -44.98 0.30
CA ALA A 140 33.95 -46.43 0.10
C ALA A 140 34.89 -46.92 -1.00
N SER A 141 35.42 -46.04 -1.86
CA SER A 141 36.39 -46.43 -2.90
C SER A 141 37.70 -46.87 -2.23
N PRO A 142 38.03 -48.18 -2.22
CA PRO A 142 39.21 -48.65 -1.52
C PRO A 142 40.43 -48.11 -2.25
N ALA A 143 41.24 -47.32 -1.56
CA ALA A 143 42.56 -46.93 -2.04
C ALA A 143 43.35 -48.19 -2.47
N GLY A 144 43.39 -48.47 -3.77
CA GLY A 144 44.34 -49.40 -4.39
C GLY A 144 43.92 -50.84 -4.70
N ILE A 145 42.64 -51.26 -4.72
CA ILE A 145 42.30 -52.64 -5.11
C ILE A 145 41.48 -52.65 -6.42
N GLY A 146 42.14 -52.93 -7.55
CA GLY A 146 41.48 -53.40 -8.76
C GLY A 146 40.90 -54.80 -8.56
N ASP A 147 40.05 -55.25 -9.48
CA ASP A 147 39.28 -56.52 -9.44
C ASP A 147 40.14 -57.80 -9.24
N LYS A 148 41.47 -57.67 -9.29
CA LYS A 148 42.46 -58.74 -9.12
C LYS A 148 43.63 -58.38 -8.19
N GLY A 149 43.51 -57.37 -7.33
CA GLY A 149 44.59 -56.95 -6.42
C GLY A 149 45.70 -56.11 -7.09
N GLU A 150 45.51 -55.67 -8.34
CA GLU A 150 46.37 -54.71 -9.00
C GLU A 150 45.98 -53.28 -8.62
N ALA A 151 46.97 -52.45 -8.29
CA ALA A 151 46.76 -51.03 -8.04
C ALA A 151 46.26 -50.35 -9.32
N ARG A 152 45.09 -49.71 -9.29
CA ARG A 152 44.59 -48.93 -10.43
C ARG A 152 45.59 -47.82 -10.81
N PRO A 153 45.79 -47.53 -12.11
CA PRO A 153 46.67 -46.44 -12.55
C PRO A 153 46.30 -45.10 -11.89
N ILE A 154 47.31 -44.31 -11.50
CA ILE A 154 47.14 -42.99 -10.86
C ILE A 154 46.26 -42.05 -11.71
N ALA A 155 46.29 -42.17 -13.04
CA ALA A 155 45.47 -41.39 -13.96
C ALA A 155 43.96 -41.69 -13.84
N GLU A 156 43.59 -42.95 -13.61
CA GLU A 156 42.18 -43.35 -13.40
C GLU A 156 41.67 -42.84 -12.05
N TRP A 157 42.51 -42.86 -11.02
CA TRP A 157 42.20 -42.25 -9.72
C TRP A 157 41.92 -40.76 -9.83
N ARG A 158 42.80 -40.01 -10.50
CA ARG A 158 42.62 -38.56 -10.67
C ARG A 158 41.33 -38.23 -11.41
N THR A 159 40.96 -39.04 -12.41
CA THR A 159 39.71 -38.89 -13.15
C THR A 159 38.49 -39.17 -12.27
N ALA A 160 38.52 -40.25 -11.47
CA ALA A 160 37.43 -40.58 -10.56
C ALA A 160 37.23 -39.50 -9.46
N PHE A 161 38.32 -39.02 -8.85
CA PHE A 161 38.26 -37.93 -7.88
C PHE A 161 37.74 -36.63 -8.49
N ALA A 162 38.15 -36.30 -9.71
CA ALA A 162 37.64 -35.12 -10.42
C ALA A 162 36.14 -35.24 -10.70
N ALA A 163 35.65 -36.42 -11.10
CA ALA A 163 34.23 -36.67 -11.35
C ALA A 163 33.40 -36.53 -10.06
N VAL A 164 33.88 -37.05 -8.93
CA VAL A 164 33.21 -36.89 -7.63
C VAL A 164 33.19 -35.42 -7.20
N GLY A 165 34.32 -34.72 -7.32
CA GLY A 165 34.42 -33.30 -6.99
C GLY A 165 33.45 -32.44 -7.81
N GLU A 166 33.34 -32.74 -9.11
CA GLU A 166 32.39 -32.07 -10.01
C GLU A 166 30.93 -32.34 -9.62
N GLU A 167 30.60 -33.60 -9.27
CA GLU A 167 29.25 -33.98 -8.85
C GLU A 167 28.82 -33.28 -7.55
N ILE A 168 29.73 -33.21 -6.57
CA ILE A 168 29.50 -32.48 -5.31
C ILE A 168 29.32 -30.98 -5.59
N ALA A 169 30.21 -30.38 -6.39
CA ALA A 169 30.15 -28.97 -6.73
C ALA A 169 28.85 -28.60 -7.48
N SER A 170 28.41 -29.45 -8.40
CA SER A 170 27.15 -29.31 -9.13
C SER A 170 25.94 -29.40 -8.19
N ALA A 171 25.91 -30.41 -7.31
CA ALA A 171 24.86 -30.55 -6.31
C ALA A 171 24.78 -29.36 -5.35
N ASP A 172 25.92 -28.90 -4.83
CA ASP A 172 25.98 -27.72 -3.94
C ASP A 172 25.50 -26.45 -4.65
N THR A 173 25.78 -26.32 -5.95
CA THR A 173 25.29 -25.19 -6.76
C THR A 173 23.78 -25.27 -6.94
N ALA A 174 23.24 -26.45 -7.26
CA ALA A 174 21.81 -26.66 -7.39
C ALA A 174 21.05 -26.36 -6.09
N VAL A 175 21.57 -26.81 -4.94
CA VAL A 175 20.99 -26.52 -3.61
C VAL A 175 21.00 -25.02 -3.34
N ARG A 176 22.12 -24.34 -3.58
CA ARG A 176 22.24 -22.88 -3.37
C ARG A 176 21.25 -22.10 -4.24
N ASP A 177 21.10 -22.49 -5.51
CA ASP A 177 20.19 -21.84 -6.45
C ASP A 177 18.72 -22.06 -6.09
N ALA A 178 18.33 -23.30 -5.79
CA ALA A 178 16.98 -23.62 -5.37
C ALA A 178 16.62 -22.91 -4.05
N THR A 179 17.55 -22.86 -3.09
CA THR A 179 17.35 -22.14 -1.82
C THR A 179 17.20 -20.62 -2.01
N ARG A 180 17.90 -20.02 -2.99
CA ARG A 180 17.70 -18.60 -3.34
C ARG A 180 16.31 -18.36 -3.90
N LYS A 181 15.85 -19.21 -4.82
CA LYS A 181 14.50 -19.13 -5.40
C LYS A 181 13.42 -19.34 -4.35
N MET A 182 13.60 -20.31 -3.46
CA MET A 182 12.65 -20.61 -2.38
C MET A 182 12.45 -19.41 -1.46
N ARG A 183 13.54 -18.70 -1.09
CA ARG A 183 13.45 -17.47 -0.29
C ARG A 183 12.67 -16.35 -0.97
N GLU A 184 12.72 -16.27 -2.30
CA GLU A 184 11.95 -15.28 -3.04
C GLU A 184 10.47 -15.65 -3.08
N ILE A 185 10.15 -16.93 -3.30
CA ILE A 185 8.77 -17.44 -3.22
C ILE A 185 8.19 -17.23 -1.82
N ASP A 186 8.95 -17.51 -0.76
CA ASP A 186 8.52 -17.31 0.63
C ASP A 186 8.15 -15.83 0.90
N ARG A 187 8.90 -14.88 0.33
CA ARG A 187 8.57 -13.45 0.42
C ARG A 187 7.28 -13.11 -0.32
N GLN A 188 7.07 -13.66 -1.52
CA GLN A 188 5.85 -13.44 -2.29
C GLN A 188 4.63 -14.01 -1.57
N ILE A 189 4.73 -15.23 -1.03
CA ILE A 189 3.67 -15.84 -0.21
C ILE A 189 3.38 -14.95 1.02
N ALA A 190 4.41 -14.49 1.72
CA ALA A 190 4.22 -13.62 2.89
C ALA A 190 3.51 -12.29 2.54
N GLN A 191 3.83 -11.68 1.39
CA GLN A 191 3.16 -10.47 0.91
C GLN A 191 1.68 -10.73 0.60
N LEU A 192 1.39 -11.81 -0.12
CA LEU A 192 0.02 -12.20 -0.46
C LEU A 192 -0.80 -12.56 0.79
N GLU A 193 -0.19 -13.22 1.77
CA GLU A 193 -0.83 -13.53 3.06
C GLU A 193 -1.19 -12.27 3.87
N VAL A 194 -0.39 -11.20 3.77
CA VAL A 194 -0.72 -9.90 4.39
C VAL A 194 -1.92 -9.27 3.69
N GLU A 195 -1.97 -9.30 2.36
CA GLU A 195 -3.10 -8.79 1.59
C GLU A 195 -4.38 -9.59 1.84
N ARG A 196 -4.27 -10.92 1.92
CA ARG A 196 -5.35 -11.84 2.27
C ARG A 196 -5.94 -11.56 3.66
N LYS A 197 -5.10 -11.19 4.62
CA LYS A 197 -5.48 -10.86 6.00
C LYS A 197 -5.84 -9.39 6.18
N ALA A 198 -5.81 -8.58 5.11
CA ALA A 198 -6.20 -7.18 5.18
C ALA A 198 -7.63 -7.10 5.72
N LYS A 199 -7.76 -6.49 6.90
CA LYS A 199 -9.05 -6.31 7.55
C LYS A 199 -9.91 -5.37 6.70
N PRO A 200 -11.24 -5.52 6.72
CA PRO A 200 -12.13 -4.52 6.15
C PRO A 200 -11.76 -3.14 6.72
N PRO A 201 -11.88 -2.07 5.92
CA PRO A 201 -11.49 -0.73 6.33
C PRO A 201 -12.11 -0.36 7.67
N SER A 202 -11.27 -0.07 8.65
CA SER A 202 -11.66 0.29 10.03
C SER A 202 -11.85 1.80 10.21
N LYS A 203 -11.90 2.53 9.10
CA LYS A 203 -12.00 3.99 9.00
C LYS A 203 -12.88 4.36 7.81
N LEU A 204 -13.44 5.56 7.85
CA LEU A 204 -14.14 6.18 6.73
C LEU A 204 -13.20 7.15 5.98
N GLU A 205 -13.49 7.36 4.70
CA GLU A 205 -13.04 8.51 3.94
C GLU A 205 -14.21 9.48 3.75
N VAL A 206 -13.92 10.78 3.84
CA VAL A 206 -14.86 11.85 3.52
C VAL A 206 -14.47 12.44 2.18
N ARG A 207 -15.39 12.42 1.23
CA ARG A 207 -15.23 12.99 -0.11
C ARG A 207 -16.02 14.28 -0.20
N MET A 208 -15.38 15.32 -0.70
CA MET A 208 -15.97 16.66 -0.81
C MET A 208 -15.75 17.19 -2.22
N ASP A 209 -16.83 17.49 -2.93
CA ASP A 209 -16.74 18.17 -4.22
C ASP A 209 -16.50 19.66 -3.98
N ILE A 210 -15.48 20.23 -4.62
CA ILE A 210 -15.10 21.63 -4.46
C ILE A 210 -14.86 22.24 -5.83
N ALA A 211 -15.52 23.36 -6.09
CA ALA A 211 -15.27 24.19 -7.26
C ALA A 211 -14.55 25.48 -6.86
N ALA A 212 -13.40 25.72 -7.50
CA ALA A 212 -12.59 26.92 -7.31
C ALA A 212 -12.39 27.65 -8.66
N PRO A 213 -12.69 28.95 -8.78
CA PRO A 213 -12.58 29.69 -10.04
C PRO A 213 -11.12 29.92 -10.47
N ALA A 214 -10.18 29.86 -9.53
CA ALA A 214 -8.74 29.99 -9.75
C ALA A 214 -7.99 29.07 -8.78
N ALA A 215 -6.78 28.67 -9.15
CA ALA A 215 -5.94 27.88 -8.27
C ALA A 215 -5.62 28.67 -6.99
N ALA A 216 -5.82 28.06 -5.83
CA ALA A 216 -5.68 28.73 -4.55
C ALA A 216 -5.37 27.75 -3.41
N LYS A 217 -4.65 28.23 -2.41
CA LYS A 217 -4.58 27.58 -1.10
C LYS A 217 -5.91 27.73 -0.37
N ALA A 218 -6.42 26.62 0.14
CA ALA A 218 -7.65 26.56 0.91
C ALA A 218 -7.42 25.82 2.23
N THR A 219 -8.12 26.28 3.26
CA THR A 219 -8.24 25.64 4.56
C THR A 219 -9.70 25.26 4.75
N LEU A 220 -9.98 23.97 4.95
CA LEU A 220 -11.31 23.46 5.23
C LEU A 220 -11.41 23.02 6.68
N ARG A 221 -12.46 23.45 7.37
CA ARG A 221 -12.86 22.93 8.68
C ARG A 221 -13.98 21.92 8.49
N VAL A 222 -13.69 20.66 8.81
CA VAL A 222 -14.66 19.56 8.77
C VAL A 222 -15.10 19.26 10.20
N THR A 223 -16.34 19.57 10.53
CA THR A 223 -16.95 19.30 11.83
C THR A 223 -17.89 18.11 11.72
N TYR A 224 -17.80 17.15 12.63
CA TYR A 224 -18.67 15.98 12.67
C TYR A 224 -18.86 15.48 14.10
N ASN A 225 -19.92 14.70 14.30
CA ASN A 225 -20.21 14.07 15.58
C ASN A 225 -19.76 12.61 15.56
N VAL A 226 -19.26 12.14 16.70
CA VAL A 226 -18.93 10.74 16.95
C VAL A 226 -19.79 10.25 18.10
N ARG A 227 -20.55 9.18 17.86
CA ARG A 227 -21.40 8.57 18.90
C ARG A 227 -20.55 7.77 19.87
N ASN A 228 -21.00 7.65 21.12
CA ASN A 228 -20.35 6.83 22.17
C ASN A 228 -18.91 7.25 22.54
N ALA A 229 -18.47 8.46 22.18
CA ALA A 229 -17.28 9.04 22.80
C ALA A 229 -17.60 9.39 24.25
N ARG A 230 -16.71 9.04 25.18
CA ARG A 230 -16.91 9.25 26.62
C ARG A 230 -15.64 9.79 27.23
N TRP A 231 -15.81 10.66 28.21
CA TRP A 231 -14.73 11.12 29.07
C TRP A 231 -15.04 10.70 30.50
N LEU A 232 -14.11 9.98 31.13
CA LEU A 232 -14.21 9.63 32.54
C LEU A 232 -13.23 10.51 33.32
N PRO A 233 -13.73 11.44 34.16
CA PRO A 233 -12.85 12.21 35.02
C PRO A 233 -12.23 11.30 36.07
N LEU A 234 -10.90 11.28 36.13
CA LEU A 234 -10.17 10.66 37.24
C LEU A 234 -9.76 11.78 38.20
N TYR A 235 -10.41 11.87 39.36
CA TYR A 235 -10.06 12.84 40.38
C TYR A 235 -8.99 12.25 41.31
N ASP A 236 -7.81 12.88 41.37
CA ASP A 236 -6.80 12.64 42.41
C ASP A 236 -6.85 13.83 43.39
N ALA A 237 -7.34 13.59 44.60
CA ALA A 237 -7.37 14.59 45.66
C ALA A 237 -6.13 14.43 46.53
N ARG A 238 -5.21 15.41 46.45
CA ARG A 238 -4.03 15.47 47.32
C ARG A 238 -4.24 16.54 48.38
N LEU A 239 -4.29 16.11 49.65
CA LEU A 239 -4.33 17.01 50.79
C LEU A 239 -2.88 17.31 51.21
N ASP A 240 -2.47 18.56 51.06
CA ASP A 240 -1.14 19.01 51.50
C ASP A 240 -1.26 19.75 52.84
N THR A 241 -0.94 19.06 53.94
CA THR A 241 -0.89 19.64 55.28
C THR A 241 0.50 20.21 55.53
N GLY A 242 0.81 21.35 54.90
CA GLY A 242 1.81 22.32 55.40
C GLY A 242 3.28 21.91 55.45
N ALA A 243 3.76 20.96 54.63
CA ALA A 243 5.20 20.76 54.42
C ALA A 243 5.63 21.34 53.06
N PRO A 244 6.90 21.77 52.84
CA PRO A 244 7.29 22.49 51.64
C PRO A 244 7.17 21.61 50.38
N THR A 245 6.13 21.86 49.58
CA THR A 245 5.77 21.05 48.41
C THR A 245 6.72 21.25 47.24
N THR A 246 7.37 20.17 46.81
CA THR A 246 7.99 20.09 45.48
C THR A 246 6.89 19.79 44.45
N ARG A 247 6.72 20.70 43.47
CA ARG A 247 5.69 20.61 42.41
C ARG A 247 5.84 19.33 41.59
N SER A 248 4.87 18.43 41.69
CA SER A 248 4.64 17.38 40.69
C SER A 248 3.60 17.88 39.67
N ARG A 249 4.01 18.01 38.40
CA ARG A 249 3.09 18.25 37.29
C ARG A 249 2.40 16.93 36.93
N SER A 250 1.08 16.88 37.04
CA SER A 250 0.27 15.79 36.48
C SER A 250 -0.04 16.10 35.00
N SER A 251 0.28 15.14 34.13
CA SER A 251 -0.10 15.14 32.71
C SER A 251 -1.38 14.33 32.57
N ALA A 252 -2.39 14.89 31.92
CA ALA A 252 -3.53 14.12 31.43
C ALA A 252 -3.06 13.26 30.23
N LEU A 253 -3.45 11.98 30.22
CA LEU A 253 -3.30 11.07 29.09
C LEU A 253 -4.64 10.99 28.36
N CYS A 254 -4.60 11.13 27.03
CA CYS A 254 -5.68 10.81 26.11
C CYS A 254 -5.56 9.36 25.63
#